data_AF-A0A969N4E2-F1
#
_entry.id   AF-A0A969N4E2-F1
#
_cell.length_a   1.000
_cell.length_b   1.000
_cell.length_c   1.000
_cell.angle_alpha   90.00
_cell.angle_beta   90.00
_cell.angle_gamma   90.00
#
_symmetry.space_group_name_H-M   'P 1'
#
loop_
_entity.id
_entity.type
_entity.pdbx_description
1 polymer ?
#
loop_
_entity_poly.entity_id
_entity_poly.type
_entity_poly.pdbx_seq_one_letter_code
_entity_poly.pdbx_strand_id
1 'polypeptide(L)'
;MNNNNQAPGSSQSSSVSQTVSIYCTRPRVQGENIYPHVNQILEADILDKSKRRQLVCATCGMPLILGEGKRYVPIEQLGSGGFGVTFTAVDLNLGAGSVLNRPRRVVKQLCPMHSLPPKLLERCKSYLKEKPLL
;
A
#
# COMPACT_ATOMS: atom_id res chain seq x y z
N MET A 1 -64.22 2.62 2.08
CA MET A 1 -63.35 1.52 1.59
C MET A 1 -62.94 1.90 0.16
N ASN A 2 -61.71 1.95 -0.31
CA ASN A 2 -60.42 1.49 0.15
C ASN A 2 -59.35 2.54 -0.19
N ASN A 3 -58.39 2.64 0.71
CA ASN A 3 -57.22 3.48 0.66
C ASN A 3 -56.01 2.70 0.09
N ASN A 4 -55.05 3.47 -0.39
CA ASN A 4 -53.60 3.23 -0.37
C ASN A 4 -52.91 2.77 -1.67
N ASN A 5 -52.41 3.83 -2.31
CA ASN A 5 -51.22 3.94 -3.13
C ASN A 5 -50.01 3.12 -2.67
N GLN A 6 -49.26 2.72 -3.71
CA GLN A 6 -47.92 2.15 -3.72
C GLN A 6 -46.93 2.88 -2.80
N ALA A 7 -46.09 2.11 -2.13
CA ALA A 7 -44.78 2.53 -1.63
C ALA A 7 -43.69 1.79 -2.44
N PRO A 8 -42.63 2.47 -2.88
CA PRO A 8 -41.55 1.85 -3.64
C PRO A 8 -40.66 1.02 -2.72
N GLY A 9 -40.25 -0.15 -3.22
CA GLY A 9 -39.23 -0.99 -2.60
C GLY A 9 -37.98 -0.17 -2.32
N SER A 10 -37.61 -0.11 -1.05
CA SER A 10 -36.34 0.42 -0.59
C SER A 10 -35.21 -0.43 -1.17
N SER A 11 -34.50 0.14 -2.13
CA SER A 11 -33.21 -0.34 -2.60
C SER A 11 -32.25 -0.34 -1.40
N GLN A 12 -32.12 -1.48 -0.72
CA GLN A 12 -31.02 -1.71 0.20
C GLN A 12 -29.74 -1.77 -0.63
N SER A 13 -29.06 -0.63 -0.77
CA SER A 13 -27.67 -0.60 -1.23
C SER A 13 -26.83 -1.26 -0.15
N SER A 14 -26.66 -2.57 -0.25
CA SER A 14 -25.65 -3.32 0.49
C SER A 14 -24.30 -2.70 0.19
N SER A 15 -23.80 -1.85 1.10
CA SER A 15 -22.48 -1.23 1.05
C SER A 15 -21.44 -2.32 1.27
N VAL A 16 -21.12 -3.07 0.21
CA VAL A 16 -20.04 -4.05 0.22
C VAL A 16 -18.77 -3.29 0.58
N SER A 17 -18.26 -3.57 1.77
CA SER A 17 -17.04 -2.94 2.28
C SER A 17 -15.88 -3.40 1.41
N GLN A 18 -15.37 -2.52 0.55
CA GLN A 18 -14.29 -2.84 -0.37
C GLN A 18 -12.98 -3.04 0.40
N THR A 19 -12.27 -4.13 0.12
CA THR A 19 -10.95 -4.43 0.67
C THR A 19 -9.85 -4.22 -0.37
N VAL A 20 -8.69 -3.76 0.09
CA VAL A 20 -7.48 -3.62 -0.72
C VAL A 20 -6.44 -4.60 -0.20
N SER A 21 -5.81 -5.33 -1.13
CA SER A 21 -4.66 -6.18 -0.85
C SER A 21 -3.41 -5.32 -0.68
N ILE A 22 -2.83 -5.32 0.52
CA ILE A 22 -1.59 -4.58 0.83
C ILE A 22 -0.44 -5.56 1.05
N TYR A 23 0.64 -5.38 0.29
CA TYR A 23 1.86 -6.15 0.40
C TYR A 23 2.70 -5.66 1.59
N CYS A 24 3.07 -6.58 2.46
CA CYS A 24 4.01 -6.31 3.54
C CYS A 24 5.41 -6.04 2.98
N THR A 25 6.07 -5.01 3.51
CA THR A 25 7.44 -4.61 3.13
C THR A 25 8.47 -4.99 4.19
N ARG A 26 8.22 -6.05 4.96
CA ARG A 26 9.25 -6.62 5.83
C ARG A 26 10.48 -6.93 4.95
N PRO A 27 11.67 -6.38 5.27
CA PRO A 27 12.90 -6.80 4.61
C PRO A 27 13.04 -8.31 4.73
N ARG A 28 13.25 -9.01 3.62
CA ARG A 28 13.47 -10.45 3.60
C ARG A 28 14.95 -10.71 3.54
N VAL A 29 15.46 -11.51 4.47
CA VAL A 29 16.83 -11.99 4.42
C VAL A 29 16.90 -13.29 3.63
N GLN A 30 18.08 -13.57 3.09
CA GLN A 30 18.32 -14.76 2.28
C GLN A 30 18.10 -16.02 3.14
N GLY A 31 17.27 -16.95 2.65
CA GLY A 31 16.91 -18.19 3.37
C GLY A 31 15.60 -18.15 4.15
N GLU A 32 14.94 -16.99 4.27
CA GLU A 32 13.57 -16.93 4.79
C GLU A 32 12.52 -17.33 3.75
N ASN A 33 11.32 -17.69 4.23
CA ASN A 33 10.15 -17.94 3.40
C ASN A 33 9.97 -16.80 2.37
N ILE A 34 10.00 -17.15 1.09
CA ILE A 34 10.03 -16.21 -0.05
C ILE A 34 8.66 -15.62 -0.39
N TYR A 35 7.57 -16.12 0.19
CA TYR A 35 6.22 -15.67 -0.18
C TYR A 35 5.81 -14.35 0.48
N PRO A 36 5.41 -13.31 -0.30
CA PRO A 36 4.97 -12.01 0.23
C PRO A 36 3.80 -12.18 1.21
N HIS A 37 3.85 -11.52 2.37
CA HIS A 37 2.65 -11.43 3.22
C HIS A 37 1.72 -10.41 2.56
N VAL A 38 0.48 -10.82 2.30
CA VAL A 38 -0.56 -9.96 1.71
C VAL A 38 -1.67 -9.81 2.74
N ASN A 39 -2.10 -8.58 2.98
CA ASN A 39 -3.08 -8.23 4.01
C ASN A 39 -4.31 -7.63 3.34
N GLN A 40 -5.49 -8.17 3.60
CA GLN A 40 -6.74 -7.59 3.12
C GLN A 40 -7.22 -6.54 4.12
N ILE A 41 -7.19 -5.27 3.74
CA ILE A 41 -7.53 -4.16 4.61
C ILE A 41 -8.74 -3.42 4.03
N LEU A 42 -9.68 -3.02 4.89
CA LEU A 42 -10.81 -2.19 4.47
C LEU A 42 -10.32 -0.87 3.89
N GLU A 43 -10.85 -0.50 2.73
CA GLU A 43 -10.50 0.74 2.05
C GLU A 43 -10.74 1.96 2.94
N ALA A 44 -11.83 1.95 3.72
CA ALA A 44 -12.15 3.01 4.67
C ALA A 44 -11.03 3.24 5.71
N ASP A 45 -10.42 2.16 6.21
CA ASP A 45 -9.34 2.25 7.21
C ASP A 45 -8.03 2.77 6.60
N ILE A 46 -7.82 2.55 5.29
CA ILE A 46 -6.70 3.12 4.53
C ILE A 46 -6.93 4.61 4.25
N LEU A 47 -8.17 5.04 4.03
CA LEU A 47 -8.46 6.45 3.75
C LEU A 47 -8.43 7.29 5.04
N ASP A 48 -8.88 6.74 6.16
CA ASP A 48 -8.87 7.37 7.48
C ASP A 48 -7.43 7.58 8.02
N LYS A 49 -7.00 8.84 8.09
CA LYS A 49 -5.67 9.23 8.57
C LYS A 49 -5.38 8.77 10.01
N SER A 50 -6.40 8.66 10.86
CA SER A 50 -6.25 8.25 12.25
C SER A 50 -5.96 6.75 12.36
N LYS A 51 -6.70 5.93 11.61
CA LYS A 51 -6.55 4.48 11.56
C LYS A 51 -5.31 4.03 10.80
N ARG A 52 -4.96 4.71 9.71
CA ARG A 52 -3.77 4.40 8.89
C ARG A 52 -2.49 4.20 9.69
N ARG A 53 -2.32 4.95 10.78
CA ARG A 53 -1.11 4.90 11.62
C ARG A 53 -0.98 3.56 12.36
N GLN A 54 -2.09 2.86 12.55
CA GLN A 54 -2.18 1.61 13.31
C GLN A 54 -2.18 0.37 12.40
N LEU A 55 -2.19 0.55 11.07
CA LEU A 55 -2.22 -0.57 10.13
C LEU A 55 -0.86 -1.28 10.08
N VAL A 56 -0.84 -2.49 10.61
CA VAL A 56 0.33 -3.38 10.68
C VAL A 56 0.02 -4.72 10.03
N CYS A 57 1.06 -5.39 9.54
CA CYS A 57 0.95 -6.70 8.92
C CYS A 57 0.54 -7.74 9.96
N ALA A 58 -0.54 -8.48 9.70
CA ALA A 58 -1.05 -9.51 10.62
C ALA A 58 -0.02 -10.63 10.89
N THR A 59 0.88 -10.89 9.95
CA THR A 59 1.89 -11.96 10.07
C THR A 59 3.14 -11.54 10.84
N CYS A 60 3.54 -10.27 10.77
CA CYS A 60 4.86 -9.85 11.29
C CYS A 60 4.90 -8.51 12.02
N GLY A 61 3.76 -7.82 12.17
CA GLY A 61 3.68 -6.54 12.87
C GLY A 61 4.31 -5.34 12.15
N MET A 62 4.95 -5.53 10.99
CA MET A 62 5.53 -4.43 10.23
C MET A 62 4.45 -3.46 9.72
N PRO A 63 4.69 -2.13 9.74
CA PRO A 63 3.74 -1.17 9.22
C PRO A 63 3.41 -1.41 7.74
N LEU A 64 2.13 -1.35 7.38
CA LEU A 64 1.68 -1.63 6.00
C LEU A 64 1.75 -0.43 5.06
N ILE A 65 1.66 0.79 5.61
CA ILE A 65 1.72 2.03 4.84
C ILE A 65 3.08 2.70 5.05
N LEU A 66 3.72 3.06 3.94
CA LEU A 66 5.10 3.54 3.88
C LEU A 66 5.18 5.06 3.74
N GLY A 67 6.41 5.55 3.90
CA GLY A 67 6.74 6.96 3.79
C GLY A 67 6.36 7.77 5.03
N GLU A 68 6.91 8.98 5.10
CA GLU A 68 6.52 9.96 6.09
C GLU A 68 5.01 10.22 6.01
N GLY A 69 4.35 10.28 7.17
CA GLY A 69 2.91 10.52 7.24
C GLY A 69 2.00 9.40 6.71
N LYS A 70 2.51 8.18 6.45
CA LYS A 70 1.72 7.04 5.94
C LYS A 70 1.05 7.36 4.59
N ARG A 71 1.90 7.61 3.59
CA ARG A 71 1.54 8.08 2.25
C ARG A 71 1.38 6.96 1.23
N TYR A 72 2.26 5.96 1.22
CA TYR A 72 2.32 4.99 0.12
C TYR A 72 1.78 3.62 0.54
N VAL A 73 0.82 3.08 -0.22
CA VAL A 73 0.22 1.75 0.00
C VAL A 73 0.75 0.77 -1.04
N PRO A 74 1.62 -0.19 -0.69
CA PRO A 74 2.13 -1.20 -1.62
C PRO A 74 1.03 -2.17 -2.02
N ILE A 75 0.66 -2.19 -3.30
CA ILE A 75 -0.44 -3.03 -3.82
C ILE A 75 0.06 -4.22 -4.64
N GLU A 76 1.34 -4.22 -5.01
CA GLU A 76 1.97 -5.29 -5.80
C GLU A 76 3.49 -5.26 -5.63
N GLN A 77 4.12 -6.43 -5.59
CA GLN A 77 5.57 -6.56 -5.70
C GLN A 77 5.97 -6.72 -7.18
N LEU A 78 6.74 -5.77 -7.71
CA LEU A 78 7.22 -5.80 -9.11
C LEU A 78 8.46 -6.66 -9.30
N GLY A 79 9.30 -6.80 -8.26
CA GLY A 79 10.50 -7.61 -8.34
C GLY A 79 11.46 -7.40 -7.18
N SER A 80 12.44 -8.28 -7.06
CA SER A 80 13.50 -8.25 -6.05
C SER A 80 14.85 -8.49 -6.69
N GLY A 81 15.91 -7.87 -6.17
CA GLY A 81 17.29 -8.08 -6.62
C GLY A 81 18.31 -7.65 -5.58
N GLY A 82 19.58 -7.59 -5.94
CA GLY A 82 20.70 -7.36 -5.00
C GLY A 82 20.64 -6.05 -4.21
N PHE A 83 19.81 -5.09 -4.61
CA PHE A 83 19.58 -3.81 -3.92
C PHE A 83 18.29 -3.78 -3.09
N GLY A 84 17.50 -4.85 -3.09
CA GLY A 84 16.22 -4.94 -2.39
C GLY A 84 15.02 -5.08 -3.34
N VAL A 85 13.85 -4.69 -2.86
CA VAL A 85 12.54 -5.02 -3.45
C VAL A 85 11.88 -3.77 -4.04
N THR A 86 11.17 -3.95 -5.15
CA THR A 86 10.40 -2.91 -5.84
C THR A 86 8.91 -3.22 -5.74
N PHE A 87 8.11 -2.21 -5.42
CA PHE A 87 6.65 -2.31 -5.31
C PHE A 87 5.95 -1.28 -6.20
N THR A 88 4.81 -1.65 -6.76
CA THR A 88 3.79 -0.68 -7.17
C THR A 88 3.06 -0.24 -5.91
N ALA A 89 2.97 1.07 -5.68
CA ALA A 89 2.27 1.63 -4.55
C ALA A 89 1.30 2.74 -4.98
N VAL A 90 0.19 2.84 -4.25
CA VAL A 90 -0.74 3.97 -4.37
C VAL A 90 -0.25 5.14 -3.52
N ASP A 91 -0.29 6.35 -4.07
CA ASP A 91 -0.04 7.59 -3.32
C ASP A 91 -1.33 8.14 -2.72
N LEU A 92 -1.47 8.07 -1.40
CA LEU A 92 -2.65 8.55 -0.67
C LEU A 92 -2.74 10.07 -0.56
N ASN A 93 -1.68 10.81 -0.90
CA ASN A 93 -1.72 12.27 -0.92
C ASN A 93 -2.20 12.82 -2.27
N LEU A 94 -2.29 11.98 -3.30
CA LEU A 94 -2.74 12.37 -4.63
C LEU A 94 -4.10 11.74 -4.94
N GLY A 95 -4.97 12.55 -5.57
CA GLY A 95 -6.33 12.12 -5.93
C GLY A 95 -7.32 12.03 -4.77
N ALA A 96 -8.58 11.75 -5.11
CA ALA A 96 -9.70 11.59 -4.17
C ALA A 96 -10.49 10.31 -4.48
N GLY A 97 -11.32 9.88 -3.53
CA GLY A 97 -12.12 8.66 -3.65
C GLY A 97 -11.34 7.39 -3.35
N SER A 98 -11.68 6.31 -4.07
CA SER A 98 -11.14 4.97 -3.89
C SER A 98 -9.62 4.92 -3.97
N VAL A 99 -9.00 4.17 -3.07
CA VAL A 99 -7.56 3.86 -3.02
C VAL A 99 -7.08 3.31 -4.36
N LEU A 100 -7.85 2.42 -5.00
CA LEU A 100 -7.40 1.77 -6.24
C LEU A 100 -7.37 2.71 -7.46
N ASN A 101 -8.12 3.83 -7.39
CA ASN A 101 -8.19 4.84 -8.46
C ASN A 101 -7.17 5.98 -8.29
N ARG A 102 -6.40 5.98 -7.20
CA ARG A 102 -5.40 7.02 -6.94
C ARG A 102 -4.12 6.78 -7.75
N PRO A 103 -3.31 7.82 -7.97
CA PRO A 103 -2.07 7.70 -8.74
C PRO A 103 -1.13 6.63 -8.17
N ARG A 104 -0.62 5.79 -9.07
CA ARG A 104 0.38 4.77 -8.75
C ARG A 104 1.79 5.36 -8.86
N ARG A 105 2.69 4.86 -8.01
CA ARG A 105 4.11 5.18 -7.94
C ARG A 105 4.91 3.91 -7.76
N VAL A 106 6.17 3.94 -8.15
CA VAL A 106 7.10 2.85 -7.89
C VAL A 106 7.88 3.16 -6.62
N VAL A 107 7.84 2.26 -5.65
CA VAL A 107 8.61 2.36 -4.40
C VAL A 107 9.73 1.34 -4.44
N LYS A 108 10.98 1.79 -4.29
CA LYS A 108 12.14 0.93 -4.11
C LYS A 108 12.54 0.89 -2.64
N GLN A 109 12.38 -0.27 -2.02
CA GLN A 109 12.89 -0.52 -0.68
C GLN A 109 14.32 -1.04 -0.80
N LEU A 110 15.27 -0.25 -0.28
CA LEU A 110 16.68 -0.63 -0.26
C LEU A 110 16.96 -1.61 0.88
N CYS A 111 17.33 -2.83 0.52
CA CYS A 111 17.80 -3.87 1.44
C CYS A 111 18.93 -4.63 0.72
N PRO A 112 20.11 -4.01 0.59
CA PRO A 112 21.18 -4.59 -0.21
C PRO A 112 21.68 -5.89 0.42
N MET A 113 21.93 -6.91 -0.41
CA MET A 113 22.40 -8.23 0.06
C MET A 113 23.79 -8.19 0.69
N HIS A 114 24.58 -7.18 0.34
CA HIS A 114 25.87 -6.89 0.96
C HIS A 114 25.80 -5.52 1.61
N SER A 115 26.55 -5.34 2.71
CA SER A 115 26.72 -4.02 3.31
C SER A 115 27.26 -3.06 2.26
N LEU A 116 26.46 -2.07 1.88
CA LEU A 116 26.89 -1.03 0.97
C LEU A 116 27.71 -0.01 1.75
N PRO A 117 28.92 0.37 1.27
CA PRO A 117 29.63 1.51 1.80
C PRO A 117 28.71 2.75 1.84
N PRO A 118 28.74 3.58 2.89
CA PRO A 118 27.81 4.70 3.06
C PRO A 118 27.70 5.62 1.84
N LYS A 119 28.83 5.89 1.15
CA LYS A 119 28.86 6.71 -0.07
C LYS A 119 28.05 6.10 -1.22
N LEU A 120 28.07 4.78 -1.37
CA LEU A 120 27.30 4.10 -2.41
C LEU A 120 25.82 4.06 -2.06
N LEU A 121 25.47 3.88 -0.78
CA LEU A 121 24.08 3.96 -0.33
C LEU A 121 23.48 5.35 -0.59
N GLU A 122 24.22 6.43 -0.28
CA GLU A 122 23.77 7.79 -0.58
C GLU A 122 23.62 8.03 -2.09
N ARG A 123 24.53 7.49 -2.90
CA ARG A 123 24.41 7.53 -4.36
C ARG A 123 23.18 6.78 -4.88
N CYS A 124 22.86 5.62 -4.32
CA CYS A 124 21.63 4.90 -4.65
C CYS A 124 20.39 5.72 -4.28
N LYS A 125 20.37 6.33 -3.09
CA LYS A 125 19.26 7.19 -2.65
C LYS A 125 19.09 8.38 -3.60
N SER A 126 20.17 9.02 -4.05
CA SER A 126 20.07 10.18 -4.94
C SER A 126 19.50 9.84 -6.33
N TYR A 127 19.82 8.66 -6.87
CA TYR A 127 19.22 8.20 -8.13
C TYR A 127 17.73 7.85 -8.04
N LEU A 128 17.26 7.50 -6.84
CA LEU A 128 15.88 7.04 -6.59
C LEU A 128 14.95 8.14 -6.06
N LYS A 129 15.48 9.28 -5.60
CA LYS A 129 14.66 10.46 -5.32
C LYS A 129 13.94 10.89 -6.59
N GLU A 130 12.68 11.29 -6.45
CA GLU A 130 11.75 11.65 -7.55
C GLU A 130 12.48 12.41 -8.67
N LYS A 131 12.91 11.68 -9.69
CA LYS A 131 13.08 12.28 -11.00
C LYS A 131 11.66 12.43 -11.54
N PRO A 132 11.19 13.64 -11.85
CA PRO A 132 10.01 13.76 -12.68
C PRO A 132 10.29 12.92 -13.92
N LEU A 133 9.49 11.88 -14.14
CA LEU A 133 9.43 11.27 -15.45
C LEU A 133 8.90 12.40 -16.34
N LEU A 134 9.78 12.88 -17.21
CA LEU A 134 9.49 13.87 -18.24
C LEU A 134 8.15 13.58 -18.92
#